data_AF-A0A484M7D6-F1
#
_entry.id   AF-A0A484M7D6-F1
#
_cell.length_a   1.000
_cell.length_b   1.000
_cell.length_c   1.000
_cell.angle_alpha   90.00
_cell.angle_beta   90.00
_cell.angle_gamma   90.00
#
_symmetry.space_group_name_H-M   'P 1'
#
loop_
_entity.id
_entity.type
_entity.pdbx_description
1 polymer ?
#
loop_
_entity_poly.entity_id
_entity_poly.type
_entity_poly.pdbx_seq_one_letter_code
_entity_poly.pdbx_strand_id
1 'polypeptide(L)'
;MNYKKPLTLFQELVKSRGRLLGLDVGDKYVGLAVSDMGNTLASPLSVLVRKKSNIDLMATDFQSLISKLSLEGFIFGYPFDHQKNNRDAVQVKLLIDDLSETGKLDGVKYTFWDESFTSKSVEMLLKPLNMHPVQSKTILDKFAAVEILQGYLDFVNRSDRLKLERGDANVEKRSDDSRGG
;
A
#
# COMPACT_ATOMS: atom_id res chain seq x y z
N MET A 1 4.49 -0.10 15.55
CA MET A 1 3.61 -0.62 14.48
C MET A 1 3.85 -2.11 14.22
N ASN A 2 2.88 -2.83 13.62
CA ASN A 2 2.91 -4.29 13.49
C ASN A 2 2.97 -4.75 12.03
N TYR A 3 4.07 -5.40 11.62
CA TYR A 3 4.17 -5.97 10.28
C TYR A 3 3.22 -7.15 10.10
N LYS A 4 2.60 -7.23 8.91
CA LYS A 4 1.78 -8.34 8.46
C LYS A 4 2.17 -8.72 7.03
N LYS A 5 2.08 -10.01 6.70
CA LYS A 5 2.21 -10.45 5.31
C LYS A 5 1.10 -9.81 4.45
N PRO A 6 1.36 -9.46 3.18
CA PRO A 6 0.41 -8.75 2.32
C PRO A 6 -1.01 -9.34 2.33
N LEU A 7 -1.14 -10.65 2.08
CA LEU A 7 -2.44 -11.32 2.05
C LEU A 7 -3.11 -11.42 3.42
N THR A 8 -2.32 -11.61 4.49
CA THR A 8 -2.86 -11.69 5.85
C THR A 8 -3.45 -10.35 6.29
N LEU A 9 -2.76 -9.24 5.97
CA LEU A 9 -3.27 -7.89 6.23
C LEU A 9 -4.64 -7.68 5.57
N PHE A 10 -4.75 -8.02 4.28
CA PHE A 10 -5.99 -7.85 3.53
C PHE A 10 -7.13 -8.71 4.08
N GLN A 11 -6.86 -9.96 4.47
CA GLN A 11 -7.88 -10.84 5.05
C GLN A 11 -8.39 -10.33 6.41
N GLU A 12 -7.53 -9.72 7.22
CA GLU A 12 -7.95 -9.08 8.47
C GLU A 12 -8.78 -7.82 8.19
N LEU A 13 -8.39 -7.00 7.21
CA LEU A 13 -9.09 -5.79 6.76
C LEU A 13 -10.52 -6.09 6.27
N VAL A 14 -10.71 -7.10 5.43
CA VAL A 14 -12.02 -7.48 4.89
C VAL A 14 -13.03 -7.79 6.01
N LYS A 15 -12.54 -8.31 7.14
CA LYS A 15 -13.38 -8.58 8.32
C LYS A 15 -13.77 -7.30 9.07
N SER A 16 -12.87 -6.32 9.17
CA SER A 16 -13.14 -5.06 9.87
C SER A 16 -13.83 -4.00 9.01
N ARG A 17 -13.92 -4.19 7.68
CA ARG A 17 -14.54 -3.25 6.72
C ARG A 17 -13.92 -1.85 6.73
N GLY A 18 -12.64 -1.75 7.05
CA GLY A 18 -11.91 -0.49 6.99
C GLY A 18 -11.22 -0.27 5.64
N ARG A 19 -10.40 0.78 5.62
CA ARG A 19 -9.63 1.21 4.45
C ARG A 19 -8.13 1.07 4.67
N LEU A 20 -7.38 1.16 3.58
CA LEU A 20 -5.94 1.14 3.57
C LEU A 20 -5.39 2.50 3.17
N LEU A 21 -4.22 2.81 3.72
CA LEU A 21 -3.43 3.97 3.34
C LEU A 21 -2.18 3.49 2.60
N GLY A 22 -1.96 3.99 1.39
CA GLY A 22 -0.73 3.81 0.64
C GLY A 22 0.25 4.95 0.90
N LEU A 23 1.53 4.61 1.04
CA LEU A 23 2.59 5.56 1.36
C LEU A 23 3.75 5.38 0.38
N ASP A 24 4.12 6.48 -0.29
CA ASP A 24 5.37 6.61 -1.05
C ASP A 24 6.35 7.45 -0.23
N VAL A 25 7.49 6.88 0.14
CA VAL A 25 8.43 7.50 1.10
C VAL A 25 9.64 8.07 0.38
N GLY A 26 9.61 9.37 0.13
CA GLY A 26 10.76 10.12 -0.36
C GLY A 26 11.66 10.67 0.77
N ASP A 27 12.72 11.36 0.35
CA ASP A 27 13.67 12.02 1.26
C ASP A 27 13.04 13.15 2.09
N LYS A 28 12.15 13.95 1.45
CA LYS A 28 11.55 15.15 2.06
C LYS A 28 10.05 15.07 2.23
N TYR A 29 9.40 14.14 1.55
CA TYR A 29 7.96 14.06 1.46
C TYR A 29 7.50 12.61 1.56
N VAL A 30 6.30 12.42 2.12
CA VAL A 30 5.60 11.15 2.10
C VAL A 30 4.29 11.37 1.35
N GLY A 31 4.18 10.79 0.16
CA GLY A 31 2.95 10.82 -0.63
C GLY A 31 1.94 9.85 -0.05
N LEU A 32 0.67 10.26 0.06
CA LEU A 32 -0.39 9.45 0.63
C LEU A 32 -1.50 9.19 -0.39
N ALA A 33 -1.97 7.95 -0.41
CA ALA A 33 -3.17 7.53 -1.12
C ALA A 33 -4.09 6.73 -0.18
N VAL A 34 -5.38 6.72 -0.45
CA VAL A 34 -6.38 6.00 0.34
C VAL A 34 -7.21 5.10 -0.55
N SER A 35 -7.59 3.93 -0.05
CA SER A 35 -8.53 3.05 -0.75
C SER A 35 -9.97 3.53 -0.61
N ASP A 36 -10.85 3.06 -1.48
CA ASP A 36 -12.29 3.12 -1.27
C ASP A 36 -12.74 2.09 -0.20
N MET A 37 -14.00 2.18 0.24
CA MET A 37 -14.56 1.24 1.23
C MET A 37 -14.61 -0.21 0.71
N GLY A 38 -14.67 -0.40 -0.61
CA GLY A 38 -14.61 -1.72 -1.24
C GLY A 38 -13.20 -2.29 -1.32
N ASN A 39 -12.16 -1.49 -1.04
CA ASN A 39 -10.76 -1.83 -1.26
C ASN A 39 -10.49 -2.35 -2.68
N THR A 40 -11.05 -1.65 -3.67
CA THR A 40 -10.93 -1.90 -5.10
C THR A 40 -10.17 -0.80 -5.83
N LEU A 41 -10.28 0.45 -5.38
CA LEU A 41 -9.71 1.62 -6.03
C LEU A 41 -8.89 2.44 -5.03
N ALA A 42 -7.72 2.89 -5.46
CA ALA A 42 -6.90 3.87 -4.76
C ALA A 42 -7.17 5.29 -5.28
N SER A 43 -7.10 6.29 -4.40
CA SER A 43 -7.22 7.71 -4.75
C SER A 43 -6.13 8.54 -4.05
N PRO A 44 -5.63 9.61 -4.68
CA PRO A 44 -4.70 10.53 -4.03
C PRO A 44 -5.33 11.13 -2.77
N LEU A 45 -4.56 11.23 -1.68
CA LEU A 45 -5.04 11.83 -0.42
C LEU A 45 -4.34 13.15 -0.12
N SER A 46 -3.05 13.12 0.18
CA SER A 46 -2.26 14.29 0.56
C SER A 46 -0.77 13.98 0.49
N VAL A 47 0.07 14.96 0.82
CA VAL A 47 1.52 14.79 0.94
C VAL A 47 1.95 15.38 2.27
N LEU A 48 2.70 14.60 3.06
CA LEU A 48 3.26 15.06 4.33
C LEU A 48 4.73 15.44 4.15
N VAL A 49 5.18 16.48 4.86
CA VAL A 49 6.60 16.86 4.87
C VAL A 49 7.34 16.00 5.90
N ARG A 50 8.45 15.39 5.51
CA ARG A 50 9.29 14.54 6.36
C ARG A 50 10.53 15.27 6.83
N LYS A 51 10.69 15.39 8.14
CA LYS A 51 11.89 15.91 8.82
C LYS A 51 12.07 15.15 10.13
N LYS A 52 13.31 14.92 10.56
CA LYS A 52 13.57 14.32 11.88
C LYS A 52 12.91 15.09 13.04
N SER A 53 12.83 16.41 12.92
CA SER A 53 12.22 17.28 13.94
C SER A 53 10.69 17.26 13.96
N ASN A 54 10.00 16.67 12.98
CA ASN A 54 8.54 16.69 12.89
C ASN A 54 7.88 15.31 12.93
N ILE A 55 8.62 14.24 13.27
CA ILE A 55 8.07 12.88 13.33
C ILE A 55 6.88 12.79 14.29
N ASP A 56 6.94 13.43 15.46
CA ASP A 56 5.84 13.41 16.42
C ASP A 56 4.54 14.05 15.89
N LEU A 57 4.68 15.14 15.12
CA LEU A 57 3.57 15.78 14.42
C LEU A 57 3.03 14.88 13.31
N MET A 58 3.92 14.29 12.52
CA MET A 58 3.54 13.35 11.45
C MET A 58 2.79 12.13 12.01
N ALA A 59 3.22 11.58 13.14
CA ALA A 59 2.51 10.48 13.82
C ALA A 59 1.12 10.92 14.31
N THR A 60 0.97 12.17 14.75
CA THR A 60 -0.33 12.76 15.11
C THR A 60 -1.24 12.91 13.89
N ASP A 61 -0.69 13.34 12.75
CA ASP A 61 -1.43 13.44 11.49
C ASP A 61 -1.93 12.05 11.06
N PHE A 62 -1.08 11.03 11.11
CA PHE A 62 -1.48 9.64 10.83
C PHE A 62 -2.55 9.14 11.79
N GLN A 63 -2.43 9.40 13.09
CA GLN A 63 -3.44 9.03 14.07
C GLN A 63 -4.80 9.69 13.76
N SER A 64 -4.79 10.98 13.36
CA SER A 64 -6.00 11.69 12.94
C SER A 64 -6.61 11.06 11.68
N LEU A 65 -5.79 10.71 10.69
CA LEU A 65 -6.23 10.04 9.47
C LEU A 65 -6.82 8.66 9.76
N ILE A 66 -6.23 7.89 10.67
CA ILE A 66 -6.74 6.57 11.08
C ILE A 66 -8.18 6.69 11.57
N SER A 67 -8.44 7.61 12.50
CA SER A 67 -9.80 7.82 13.03
C SER A 67 -10.76 8.38 11.98
N LYS A 68 -10.35 9.42 11.23
CA LYS A 68 -11.20 10.08 10.24
C LYS A 68 -11.56 9.17 9.07
N LEU A 69 -10.62 8.32 8.67
CA LEU A 69 -10.75 7.51 7.48
C LEU A 69 -11.01 6.02 7.76
N SER A 70 -11.16 5.61 9.01
CA SER A 70 -11.33 4.19 9.37
C SER A 70 -10.23 3.32 8.76
N LEU A 71 -8.99 3.77 8.91
CA LEU A 71 -7.83 3.06 8.36
C LEU A 71 -7.46 1.88 9.25
N GLU A 72 -7.22 0.74 8.64
CA GLU A 72 -6.91 -0.52 9.33
C GLU A 72 -5.48 -1.01 9.05
N GLY A 73 -4.82 -0.42 8.05
CA GLY A 73 -3.46 -0.78 7.70
C GLY A 73 -2.79 0.18 6.73
N PHE A 74 -1.46 0.19 6.79
CA PHE A 74 -0.59 0.99 5.94
C PHE A 74 0.14 0.09 4.93
N ILE A 75 0.22 0.54 3.69
CA ILE A 75 0.95 -0.10 2.60
C ILE A 75 2.12 0.80 2.25
N PHE A 76 3.32 0.43 2.66
CA PHE A 76 4.53 1.16 2.31
C PHE A 76 5.04 0.68 0.97
N GLY A 77 5.25 1.62 0.05
CA GLY A 77 6.11 1.39 -1.09
C GLY A 77 7.48 0.95 -0.60
N TYR A 78 8.01 -0.09 -1.24
CA TYR A 78 9.31 -0.63 -0.92
C TYR A 78 9.97 -1.11 -2.22
N PRO A 79 11.14 -0.57 -2.59
CA PRO A 79 11.84 -1.04 -3.77
C PRO A 79 12.50 -2.37 -3.44
N PHE A 80 11.98 -3.46 -4.02
CA PHE A 80 12.49 -4.82 -3.79
C PHE A 80 13.76 -5.16 -4.57
N ASP A 81 14.36 -4.20 -5.28
CA ASP A 81 15.57 -4.43 -6.06
C ASP A 81 16.68 -5.08 -5.20
N HIS A 82 17.23 -6.19 -5.70
CA HIS A 82 18.13 -7.09 -4.99
C HIS A 82 19.57 -6.53 -4.87
N GLN A 83 19.84 -5.34 -5.39
CA GLN A 83 21.10 -4.63 -5.23
C GLN A 83 21.30 -4.20 -3.77
N LYS A 84 22.32 -4.76 -3.09
CA LYS A 84 22.68 -4.38 -1.72
C LYS A 84 23.00 -2.87 -1.68
N ASN A 85 22.33 -2.12 -0.79
CA ASN A 85 22.38 -0.66 -0.58
C ASN A 85 21.37 0.21 -1.37
N ASN A 86 20.12 -0.22 -1.49
CA ASN A 86 19.07 0.70 -1.91
C ASN A 86 18.78 1.74 -0.79
N ARG A 87 19.06 3.02 -1.05
CA ARG A 87 18.85 4.12 -0.09
C ARG A 87 17.38 4.29 0.27
N ASP A 88 16.48 4.10 -0.69
CA ASP A 88 15.04 4.30 -0.51
C ASP A 88 14.47 3.24 0.43
N ALA A 89 14.94 1.99 0.30
CA ALA A 89 14.62 0.91 1.23
C ALA A 89 15.05 1.19 2.69
N VAL A 90 16.17 1.89 2.88
CA VAL A 90 16.62 2.35 4.21
C VAL A 90 15.71 3.47 4.71
N GLN A 91 15.33 4.42 3.84
CA GLN A 91 14.44 5.53 4.18
C GLN A 91 13.07 5.07 4.69
N VAL A 92 12.47 4.09 4.02
CA VAL A 92 11.18 3.49 4.43
C VAL A 92 11.29 2.87 5.83
N LYS A 93 12.33 2.07 6.08
CA LYS A 93 12.55 1.43 7.38
C LYS A 93 12.77 2.46 8.49
N LEU A 94 13.62 3.45 8.25
CA LEU A 94 13.86 4.54 9.22
C LEU A 94 12.56 5.27 9.56
N LEU A 95 11.71 5.58 8.57
CA LEU A 95 10.43 6.21 8.85
C LEU A 95 9.52 5.33 9.73
N ILE A 96 9.46 4.01 9.46
CA ILE A 96 8.64 3.07 10.25
C ILE A 96 9.16 2.99 11.69
N ASP A 97 10.48 2.96 11.87
CA ASP A 97 11.12 2.94 13.18
C ASP A 97 10.84 4.24 13.93
N ASP A 98 11.12 5.40 13.32
CA ASP A 98 10.86 6.73 13.88
C ASP A 98 9.38 6.89 14.29
N LEU A 99 8.44 6.44 13.43
CA LEU A 99 7.01 6.48 13.73
C LEU A 99 6.61 5.54 14.86
N SER A 100 7.22 4.35 14.94
CA SER A 100 6.95 3.37 15.98
C SER A 100 7.46 3.84 17.35
N GLU A 101 8.61 4.51 17.40
CA GLU A 101 9.17 5.07 18.64
C GLU A 101 8.27 6.13 19.29
N THR A 102 7.37 6.76 18.53
CA THR A 102 6.40 7.72 19.09
C THR A 102 5.32 7.07 19.97
N GLY A 103 5.06 5.76 19.82
CA GLY A 103 3.95 5.04 20.48
C GLY A 103 2.53 5.42 20.01
N LYS A 104 2.36 6.49 19.23
CA LYS A 104 1.03 6.97 18.78
C LYS A 104 0.36 6.04 17.77
N LEU A 105 1.15 5.23 17.09
CA LEU A 105 0.74 4.27 16.06
C LEU A 105 0.90 2.81 16.52
N ASP A 106 0.86 2.59 17.84
CA ASP A 106 0.89 1.25 18.40
C ASP A 106 -0.36 0.45 17.98
N GLY A 107 -0.14 -0.81 17.62
CA GLY A 107 -1.19 -1.68 17.09
C GLY A 107 -1.48 -1.50 15.59
N VAL A 108 -1.11 -0.36 14.98
CA VAL A 108 -1.34 -0.10 13.55
C VAL A 108 -0.58 -1.13 12.72
N LYS A 109 -1.30 -1.79 11.81
CA LYS A 109 -0.75 -2.85 10.96
C LYS A 109 -0.12 -2.23 9.72
N TYR A 110 0.92 -2.85 9.20
CA TYR A 110 1.49 -2.44 7.92
C TYR A 110 2.06 -3.61 7.12
N THR A 111 2.26 -3.38 5.84
CA THR A 111 3.00 -4.29 4.95
C THR A 111 3.80 -3.49 3.94
N PHE A 112 4.63 -4.20 3.16
CA PHE A 112 5.40 -3.64 2.06
C PHE A 112 4.80 -4.05 0.73
N TRP A 113 4.86 -3.16 -0.26
CA TRP A 113 4.45 -3.44 -1.61
C TRP A 113 5.48 -2.92 -2.61
N ASP A 114 5.69 -3.69 -3.69
CA ASP A 114 6.75 -3.39 -4.66
C ASP A 114 6.36 -2.20 -5.54
N GLU A 115 7.19 -1.17 -5.51
CA GLU A 115 7.08 0.05 -6.31
C GLU A 115 7.43 -0.18 -7.79
N SER A 116 8.03 -1.33 -8.13
CA SER A 116 8.64 -1.58 -9.43
C SER A 116 7.66 -1.62 -10.62
N PHE A 117 6.34 -1.60 -10.39
CA PHE A 117 5.36 -2.02 -11.40
C PHE A 117 4.68 -0.92 -12.21
N THR A 118 4.89 0.37 -11.93
CA THR A 118 3.90 1.38 -12.38
C THR A 118 4.45 2.67 -13.00
N SER A 119 5.70 3.03 -12.74
CA SER A 119 6.33 4.22 -13.35
C SER A 119 6.29 4.22 -14.89
N LYS A 120 6.46 3.05 -15.53
CA LYS A 120 6.39 2.91 -16.99
C LYS A 120 5.01 3.21 -17.59
N SER A 121 3.94 2.86 -16.90
CA SER A 121 2.58 3.00 -17.45
C SER A 121 2.14 4.46 -17.49
N VAL A 122 2.37 5.20 -16.40
CA VAL A 122 2.10 6.66 -16.38
C VAL A 122 3.10 7.41 -17.26
N GLU A 123 4.38 7.01 -17.30
CA GLU A 123 5.35 7.62 -18.23
C GLU A 123 4.91 7.43 -19.70
N MET A 124 4.39 6.26 -20.07
CA MET A 124 3.81 6.01 -21.40
C MET A 124 2.57 6.86 -21.69
N LEU A 125 1.74 7.17 -20.69
CA LEU A 125 0.58 8.06 -20.84
C LEU A 125 0.97 9.54 -20.95
N LEU A 126 2.03 9.97 -20.27
CA LEU A 126 2.51 11.35 -20.28
C LEU A 126 3.36 11.68 -21.51
N LYS A 127 4.08 10.70 -22.06
CA LYS A 127 4.99 10.89 -23.19
C LYS A 127 4.33 11.53 -24.43
N PRO A 128 3.11 11.13 -24.86
CA PRO A 128 2.42 11.77 -25.98
C PRO A 128 1.99 13.21 -25.72
N LEU A 129 1.86 13.63 -24.45
CA LEU A 129 1.42 14.97 -24.06
C LEU A 129 2.53 16.03 -24.22
N ASN A 130 3.76 15.60 -24.56
CA ASN A 130 4.95 16.44 -24.77
C ASN A 130 5.16 17.46 -23.63
N MET A 131 4.86 17.05 -22.40
CA MET A 131 4.98 17.89 -21.22
C MET A 131 6.44 18.12 -20.84
N HIS A 132 6.73 19.26 -20.21
CA HIS A 132 8.07 19.55 -19.73
C HIS A 132 8.50 18.46 -18.73
N PRO A 133 9.75 17.92 -18.78
CA PRO A 133 10.17 16.81 -17.94
C PRO A 133 9.92 17.01 -16.44
N VAL A 134 10.07 18.25 -15.97
CA VAL A 134 9.77 18.65 -14.58
C VAL A 134 8.29 18.49 -14.24
N GLN A 135 7.38 18.83 -15.17
CA GLN A 135 5.94 18.68 -14.98
C GLN A 135 5.54 17.21 -15.00
N SER A 136 6.07 16.42 -15.94
CA SER A 136 5.83 14.98 -16.01
C SER A 136 6.30 14.27 -14.73
N LYS A 137 7.50 14.62 -14.24
CA LYS A 137 8.02 14.11 -12.98
C LYS A 137 7.13 14.51 -11.79
N THR A 138 6.68 15.76 -11.74
CA THR A 138 5.78 16.22 -10.68
C THR A 138 4.47 15.45 -10.67
N ILE A 139 3.94 15.08 -11.84
CA ILE A 139 2.75 14.23 -11.94
C ILE A 139 3.08 12.81 -11.46
N LEU A 140 4.13 12.20 -11.96
CA LEU A 140 4.58 10.85 -11.53
C LEU A 140 4.74 10.79 -10.01
N ASP A 141 5.48 11.73 -9.41
CA ASP A 141 5.71 11.79 -7.96
C ASP A 141 4.40 11.96 -7.17
N LYS A 142 3.39 12.65 -7.72
CA LYS A 142 2.07 12.81 -7.07
C LYS A 142 1.21 11.54 -7.13
N PHE A 143 1.44 10.67 -8.13
CA PHE A 143 0.66 9.46 -8.32
C PHE A 143 1.35 8.20 -7.77
N ALA A 144 2.63 8.26 -7.41
CA ALA A 144 3.39 7.11 -6.89
C ALA A 144 2.66 6.37 -5.74
N ALA A 145 2.17 7.10 -4.73
CA ALA A 145 1.42 6.50 -3.61
C ALA A 145 0.13 5.79 -4.05
N VAL A 146 -0.55 6.32 -5.09
CA VAL A 146 -1.76 5.70 -5.66
C VAL A 146 -1.40 4.42 -6.37
N GLU A 147 -0.32 4.43 -7.15
CA GLU A 147 0.12 3.25 -7.88
C GLU A 147 0.57 2.12 -6.97
N ILE A 148 1.30 2.43 -5.89
CA ILE A 148 1.67 1.46 -4.85
C ILE A 148 0.41 0.82 -4.27
N LEU A 149 -0.57 1.64 -3.85
CA LEU A 149 -1.78 1.14 -3.24
C LEU A 149 -2.63 0.35 -4.23
N GLN A 150 -2.82 0.85 -5.44
CA GLN A 150 -3.60 0.17 -6.47
C GLN A 150 -2.97 -1.18 -6.85
N GLY A 151 -1.65 -1.24 -7.02
CA GLY A 151 -0.94 -2.48 -7.30
C GLY A 151 -1.15 -3.52 -6.19
N TYR A 152 -1.10 -3.08 -4.93
CA TYR A 152 -1.41 -3.94 -3.79
C TYR A 152 -2.86 -4.46 -3.85
N LEU A 153 -3.83 -3.56 -4.04
CA LEU A 153 -5.26 -3.90 -4.11
C LEU A 153 -5.55 -4.88 -5.26
N ASP A 154 -5.00 -4.65 -6.44
CA ASP A 154 -5.18 -5.52 -7.61
C ASP A 154 -4.62 -6.92 -7.35
N PHE A 155 -3.44 -7.01 -6.73
CA PHE A 155 -2.82 -8.27 -6.38
C PHE A 155 -3.64 -9.07 -5.35
N VAL A 156 -4.08 -8.43 -4.27
CA VAL A 156 -4.81 -9.14 -3.22
C VAL A 156 -6.21 -9.53 -3.69
N ASN A 157 -6.90 -8.68 -4.45
CA ASN A 157 -8.22 -9.01 -5.02
C ASN A 157 -8.14 -10.12 -6.08
N ARG A 158 -7.07 -10.16 -6.89
CA ARG A 158 -6.84 -11.28 -7.81
C ARG A 158 -6.55 -12.57 -7.04
N SER A 159 -5.71 -12.50 -6.01
CA SER A 159 -5.33 -13.65 -5.19
C SER A 159 -6.50 -14.21 -4.39
N ASP A 160 -7.40 -13.35 -3.90
CA ASP A 160 -8.57 -13.75 -3.15
C ASP A 160 -9.59 -14.48 -4.05
N ARG A 161 -9.92 -13.91 -5.21
CA ARG A 161 -10.77 -14.56 -6.23
C ARG A 161 -10.28 -15.95 -6.63
N LEU A 162 -8.97 -16.10 -6.87
CA LEU A 162 -8.38 -17.41 -7.19
C LEU A 162 -8.49 -18.43 -6.04
N LYS A 163 -8.55 -17.98 -4.78
CA LYS A 163 -8.78 -18.87 -3.64
C LYS A 163 -10.24 -19.32 -3.55
N LEU A 164 -11.20 -18.43 -3.83
CA LEU A 164 -12.62 -18.81 -3.91
C LEU A 164 -12.84 -19.86 -4.99
N GLU A 165 -12.35 -19.61 -6.21
CA GLU A 165 -12.50 -20.54 -7.34
C GLU A 165 -11.88 -21.92 -7.08
N ARG A 166 -10.72 -21.97 -6.40
CA ARG A 166 -10.08 -23.25 -6.00
C ARG A 166 -10.79 -23.93 -4.83
N GLY A 167 -11.42 -23.16 -3.95
CA GLY A 167 -12.25 -23.68 -2.85
C GLY A 167 -13.48 -24.40 -3.39
N ASP A 168 -14.19 -23.78 -4.32
CA ASP A 168 -15.39 -24.33 -4.96
C ASP A 168 -15.06 -25.59 -5.78
N ALA A 169 -13.96 -25.57 -6.55
CA ALA A 169 -13.52 -26.73 -7.32
C ALA A 169 -13.11 -27.95 -6.44
N ASN A 170 -12.65 -27.72 -5.21
CA ASN A 170 -12.32 -28.80 -4.26
C ASN A 170 -13.56 -29.34 -3.52
N VAL A 171 -14.63 -28.54 -3.41
CA VAL A 171 -15.92 -28.99 -2.86
C VAL A 171 -16.64 -29.88 -3.88
N GLU A 172 -16.67 -29.50 -5.16
CA GLU A 172 -17.28 -30.30 -6.23
C GLU A 172 -16.60 -31.67 -6.41
N LYS A 173 -15.26 -31.74 -6.33
CA LYS A 173 -14.54 -33.02 -6.41
C LYS A 173 -14.80 -33.97 -5.24
N ARG A 174 -15.16 -33.46 -4.05
CA ARG A 174 -15.47 -34.31 -2.89
C ARG A 174 -16.90 -34.85 -2.89
N SER A 175 -17.81 -34.19 -3.60
CA SER A 175 -19.20 -34.66 -3.77
C SER A 175 -19.37 -35.76 -4.82
N ASP A 176 -18.42 -35.91 -5.76
CA ASP A 176 -18.48 -36.98 -6.78
C ASP A 176 -17.89 -38.31 -6.29
N ASP A 177 -16.90 -38.27 -5.39
CA ASP A 177 -16.27 -39.47 -4.80
C ASP A 177 -17.14 -40.19 -3.75
N SER A 178 -18.29 -39.61 -3.37
CA SER A 178 -19.19 -40.15 -2.33
C SER A 178 -20.46 -40.80 -2.89
N ARG A 179 -20.57 -40.98 -4.22
CA ARG A 179 -21.70 -41.66 -4.88
C ARG A 179 -21.34 -43.02 -5.52
N GLY A 180 -20.12 -43.51 -5.30
CA GLY A 180 -19.67 -44.83 -5.75
C GLY A 180 -19.26 -45.72 -4.59
N GLY A 181 -20.23 -46.31 -3.89
CA GLY A 181 -20.03 -47.27 -2.81
C GLY A 181 -21.32 -47.99 -2.45
#